data_AF-A0A3S1K9P4-F1
#
_entry.id   AF-A0A3S1K9P4-F1
#
_cell.length_a   1.000
_cell.length_b   1.000
_cell.length_c   1.000
_cell.angle_alpha   90.00
_cell.angle_beta   90.00
_cell.angle_gamma   90.00
#
_symmetry.space_group_name_H-M   'P 1'
#
loop_
_entity.id
_entity.type
_entity.pdbx_description
1 polymer ?
#
loop_
_entity_poly.entity_id
_entity_poly.type
_entity_poly.pdbx_seq_one_letter_code
_entity_poly.pdbx_strand_id
1 'polypeptide(L)'
;MLHVLYLVHDVSDPAVRRRIIMLKAGGAQVTLAGFRRIASPVADVEGLRPIDLGATRDGRFAQRLAAVTKAAVSIGSKLGSMPRPDLIIARNLEMLALARRARSAFQATVPIVYECLDIHRLVLRDDFLGKAMRGAERYLARDVMLLVTSSPAFIANYFKPFGQIAAPVELLENKYFEPAAVALDDRMVAD
;
A
#
# COMPACT_ATOMS: atom_id res chain seq x y z
N MET A 1 -3.30 15.07 13.62
CA MET A 1 -3.06 14.92 12.16
C MET A 1 -3.16 13.43 11.86
N LEU A 2 -3.85 13.02 10.79
CA LEU A 2 -4.07 11.60 10.48
C LEU A 2 -2.73 10.91 10.15
N HIS A 3 -2.35 9.87 10.88
CA HIS A 3 -1.13 9.11 10.64
C HIS A 3 -1.40 7.85 9.81
N VAL A 4 -0.85 7.82 8.60
CA VAL A 4 -0.99 6.75 7.62
C VAL A 4 0.30 5.95 7.53
N LEU A 5 0.23 4.65 7.83
CA LEU A 5 1.27 3.70 7.43
C LEU A 5 0.99 3.24 6.00
N TYR A 6 1.86 3.63 5.07
CA TYR A 6 1.74 3.25 3.67
C TYR A 6 2.69 2.11 3.32
N LEU A 7 2.12 0.93 3.05
CA LEU A 7 2.85 -0.28 2.67
C LEU A 7 2.89 -0.44 1.15
N VAL A 8 4.09 -0.46 0.59
CA VAL A 8 4.32 -0.47 -0.86
C VAL A 8 5.26 -1.58 -1.33
N HIS A 9 5.00 -2.06 -2.54
CA HIS A 9 5.76 -3.15 -3.14
C HIS A 9 7.10 -2.71 -3.74
N ASP A 10 7.26 -1.42 -3.99
CA ASP A 10 8.51 -0.79 -4.39
C ASP A 10 8.48 0.68 -3.96
N VAL A 11 9.39 1.07 -3.07
CA VAL A 11 9.50 2.46 -2.59
C VAL A 11 9.95 3.43 -3.68
N SER A 12 10.56 2.94 -4.76
CA SER A 12 11.02 3.75 -5.90
C SER A 12 9.96 3.97 -6.98
N ASP A 13 8.78 3.35 -6.88
CA ASP A 13 7.73 3.47 -7.89
C ASP A 13 7.21 4.92 -7.98
N PRO A 14 7.23 5.56 -9.18
CA PRO A 14 6.69 6.91 -9.36
C PRO A 14 5.24 7.08 -8.90
N ALA A 15 4.44 6.02 -8.97
CA ALA A 15 3.05 6.04 -8.53
C ALA A 15 2.93 5.97 -7.00
N VAL A 16 3.93 5.43 -6.29
CA VAL A 16 4.06 5.54 -4.82
C VAL A 16 4.39 6.98 -4.44
N ARG A 17 5.37 7.58 -5.13
CA ARG A 17 5.74 8.99 -4.94
C ARG A 17 4.52 9.91 -5.07
N ARG A 18 3.75 9.78 -6.16
CA ARG A 18 2.51 10.56 -6.35
C ARG A 18 1.50 10.37 -5.23
N ARG A 19 1.31 9.12 -4.76
CA ARG A 19 0.36 8.88 -3.66
C ARG A 19 0.82 9.51 -2.35
N ILE A 20 2.11 9.53 -2.06
CA ILE A 20 2.64 10.24 -0.89
C ILE A 20 2.34 11.73 -0.98
N ILE A 21 2.55 12.35 -2.14
CA ILE A 21 2.24 13.76 -2.38
C ILE A 21 0.74 14.02 -2.14
N MET A 22 -0.14 13.18 -2.70
CA MET A 22 -1.60 13.32 -2.50
C MET A 22 -2.01 13.17 -1.03
N LEU A 23 -1.46 12.19 -0.30
CA LEU A 23 -1.75 12.00 1.12
C LEU A 23 -1.29 13.20 1.95
N LYS A 24 -0.09 13.71 1.69
CA LYS A 24 0.44 14.91 2.35
C LYS A 24 -0.39 16.16 2.04
N ALA A 25 -0.80 16.33 0.79
CA ALA A 25 -1.68 17.43 0.38
C ALA A 25 -3.04 17.36 1.09
N GLY A 26 -3.54 16.15 1.38
CA GLY A 26 -4.71 15.92 2.22
C GLY A 26 -4.47 16.10 3.74
N GLY A 27 -3.28 16.55 4.15
CA GLY A 27 -2.93 16.77 5.55
C GLY A 27 -2.55 15.51 6.33
N ALA A 28 -2.26 14.39 5.67
CA ALA A 28 -1.84 13.16 6.37
C ALA A 28 -0.34 13.19 6.71
N GLN A 29 0.00 12.71 7.90
CA GLN A 29 1.35 12.28 8.22
C GLN A 29 1.56 10.89 7.62
N VAL A 30 2.61 10.71 6.82
CA VAL A 30 2.86 9.43 6.16
C VAL A 30 4.11 8.78 6.70
N THR A 31 4.01 7.52 7.13
CA THR A 31 5.15 6.62 7.28
C THR A 31 5.17 5.67 6.10
N LEU A 32 6.25 5.68 5.32
CA LEU A 32 6.45 4.80 4.19
C LEU A 32 7.22 3.55 4.63
N ALA A 33 6.69 2.37 4.32
CA ALA A 33 7.43 1.12 4.45
C ALA A 33 7.23 0.27 3.19
N GLY A 34 8.29 -0.32 2.68
CA GLY A 34 8.17 -1.08 1.44
C GLY A 34 9.43 -1.84 1.06
N PHE A 35 9.29 -2.64 0.01
CA PHE A 35 10.46 -3.26 -0.62
C PHE A 35 11.16 -2.27 -1.54
N ARG A 36 12.38 -2.64 -1.95
CA ARG A 36 13.15 -1.94 -2.99
C ARG A 36 13.53 -2.91 -4.10
N ARG A 37 13.61 -2.42 -5.33
CA ARG A 37 14.15 -3.19 -6.47
C ARG A 37 15.65 -2.97 -6.69
N ILE A 38 16.15 -1.82 -6.24
CA ILE A 38 17.56 -1.44 -6.35
C ILE A 38 18.40 -2.07 -5.23
N ALA A 39 19.72 -2.19 -5.48
CA ALA A 39 20.67 -2.83 -4.57
C ALA A 39 20.94 -2.00 -3.31
N SER A 40 20.87 -0.68 -3.40
CA SER A 40 21.04 0.26 -2.29
C SER A 40 19.70 0.61 -1.64
N PRO A 41 19.65 0.86 -0.31
CA PRO A 41 18.48 1.46 0.32
C PRO A 41 18.13 2.82 -0.30
N VAL A 42 16.84 3.12 -0.41
CA VAL A 42 16.37 4.45 -0.81
C VAL A 42 16.40 5.34 0.43
N ALA A 43 17.21 6.40 0.41
CA ALA A 43 17.40 7.25 1.57
C ALA A 43 16.21 8.19 1.83
N ASP A 44 15.57 8.67 0.76
CA ASP A 44 14.48 9.63 0.83
C ASP A 44 13.46 9.40 -0.30
N VAL A 45 12.18 9.52 0.05
CA VAL A 45 11.07 9.64 -0.89
C VAL A 45 10.17 10.76 -0.40
N GLU A 46 10.20 11.91 -1.08
CA GLU A 46 9.40 13.08 -0.74
C GLU A 46 9.62 13.55 0.71
N GLY A 47 10.86 13.56 1.20
CA GLY A 47 11.16 13.93 2.59
C GLY A 47 10.82 12.83 3.61
N LEU A 48 10.48 11.61 3.17
CA LEU A 48 10.25 10.46 4.02
C LEU A 48 11.44 9.50 3.94
N ARG A 49 11.94 9.06 5.09
CA ARG A 49 12.89 7.95 5.19
C ARG A 49 12.12 6.63 5.17
N PRO A 50 12.17 5.83 4.08
CA PRO A 50 11.38 4.60 3.99
C PRO A 50 11.89 3.53 4.95
N ILE A 51 10.99 2.81 5.60
CA ILE A 51 11.31 1.59 6.35
C ILE A 51 11.54 0.46 5.32
N ASP A 52 12.80 0.04 5.17
CA ASP A 52 13.20 -0.99 4.20
C ASP A 52 12.71 -2.38 4.65
N LEU A 53 11.82 -2.98 3.87
CA LEU A 53 11.32 -4.35 4.08
C LEU A 53 12.22 -5.42 3.44
N GLY A 54 13.14 -5.02 2.56
CA GLY A 54 14.11 -5.86 1.87
C GLY A 54 14.11 -5.63 0.37
N ALA A 55 14.95 -6.39 -0.33
CA ALA A 55 15.05 -6.35 -1.79
C ALA A 55 14.13 -7.37 -2.47
N THR A 56 13.41 -6.93 -3.49
CA THR A 56 12.70 -7.80 -4.45
C THR A 56 13.33 -7.64 -5.84
N ARG A 57 13.38 -8.72 -6.63
CA ARG A 57 13.88 -8.64 -8.02
C ARG A 57 12.75 -8.95 -8.99
N ASP A 58 12.74 -8.25 -10.12
CA ASP A 58 11.75 -8.49 -11.17
C ASP A 58 11.91 -9.89 -11.79
N GLY A 59 10.77 -10.52 -12.09
CA GLY A 59 10.72 -11.77 -12.86
C GLY A 59 10.70 -13.08 -12.07
N ARG A 60 10.80 -13.08 -10.73
CA ARG A 60 10.71 -14.33 -9.92
C ARG A 60 9.65 -14.26 -8.82
N PHE A 61 8.44 -14.72 -9.14
CA PHE A 61 7.31 -14.83 -8.19
C PHE A 61 7.69 -15.54 -6.89
N ALA A 62 8.46 -16.64 -6.97
CA ALA A 62 8.94 -17.37 -5.79
C ALA A 62 9.87 -16.53 -4.88
N GLN A 63 10.75 -15.71 -5.48
CA GLN A 63 11.64 -14.82 -4.72
C GLN A 63 10.85 -13.72 -4.02
N ARG A 64 9.85 -13.16 -4.70
CA ARG A 64 8.92 -12.19 -4.11
C ARG A 64 8.17 -12.81 -2.94
N LEU A 65 7.64 -14.02 -3.10
CA LEU A 65 6.95 -14.73 -2.03
C LEU A 65 7.86 -14.96 -0.82
N ALA A 66 9.10 -15.42 -1.05
CA ALA A 66 10.09 -15.59 0.02
C ALA A 66 10.42 -14.26 0.74
N ALA A 67 10.56 -13.16 -0.01
CA ALA A 67 10.80 -11.83 0.56
C ALA A 67 9.61 -11.35 1.39
N VAL A 68 8.38 -11.57 0.93
CA VAL A 68 7.15 -11.26 1.67
C VAL A 68 7.04 -12.09 2.93
N THR A 69 7.32 -13.39 2.88
CA THR A 69 7.33 -14.25 4.07
C THR A 69 8.37 -13.78 5.09
N LYS A 70 9.59 -13.47 4.65
CA LYS A 70 10.65 -12.92 5.53
C LYS A 70 10.24 -11.57 6.13
N ALA A 71 9.62 -10.70 5.34
CA ALA A 71 9.10 -9.43 5.82
C ALA A 71 7.98 -9.66 6.84
N ALA A 72 7.05 -10.58 6.63
CA ALA A 72 5.98 -10.89 7.58
C ALA A 72 6.50 -11.37 8.95
N VAL A 73 7.63 -12.09 8.97
CA VAL A 73 8.27 -12.48 10.24
C VAL A 73 8.90 -11.27 10.95
N SER A 74 9.54 -10.37 10.19
CA SER A 74 10.30 -9.23 10.73
C SER A 74 9.52 -7.92 10.88
N ILE A 75 8.33 -7.80 10.29
CA ILE A 75 7.59 -6.53 10.23
C ILE A 75 7.21 -6.02 11.61
N GLY A 76 6.90 -6.92 12.55
CA GLY A 76 6.57 -6.52 13.92
C GLY A 76 7.73 -5.83 14.64
N SER A 77 8.96 -6.33 14.48
CA SER A 77 10.13 -5.67 15.07
C SER A 77 10.51 -4.39 14.33
N LYS A 78 10.41 -4.39 12.99
CA LYS A 78 10.69 -3.19 12.17
C LYS A 78 9.74 -2.02 12.46
N LEU A 79 8.49 -2.33 12.84
CA LEU A 79 7.48 -1.33 13.18
C LEU A 79 7.33 -1.11 14.68
N GLY A 80 8.02 -1.88 15.52
CA GLY A 80 7.81 -1.89 16.98
C GLY A 80 8.18 -0.59 17.70
N SER A 81 9.04 0.23 17.10
CA SER A 81 9.38 1.57 17.62
C SER A 81 8.53 2.69 17.02
N MET A 82 7.63 2.37 16.08
CA MET A 82 6.77 3.35 15.43
C MET A 82 5.54 3.62 16.31
N PRO A 83 5.11 4.90 16.45
CA PRO A 83 3.79 5.20 16.99
C PRO A 83 2.72 4.44 16.21
N ARG A 84 1.65 4.03 16.91
CA ARG A 84 0.51 3.38 16.28
C ARG A 84 -0.07 4.31 15.20
N PRO A 85 -0.23 3.84 13.95
CA PRO A 85 -0.89 4.62 12.91
C PRO A 85 -2.41 4.59 13.09
N ASP A 86 -3.07 5.61 12.57
CA ASP A 86 -4.54 5.69 12.52
C ASP A 86 -5.11 4.74 11.47
N LEU A 87 -4.39 4.50 10.37
CA LEU A 87 -4.75 3.51 9.35
C LEU A 87 -3.53 2.98 8.60
N ILE A 88 -3.69 1.80 8.00
CA ILE A 88 -2.71 1.19 7.09
C ILE A 88 -3.27 1.17 5.67
N ILE A 89 -2.54 1.73 4.70
CA ILE A 89 -2.85 1.54 3.27
C ILE A 89 -1.91 0.47 2.72
N ALA A 90 -2.48 -0.59 2.15
CA ALA A 90 -1.75 -1.67 1.50
C ALA A 90 -1.92 -1.59 -0.02
N ARG A 91 -0.85 -1.27 -0.77
CA ARG A 91 -0.92 -0.97 -2.21
C ARG A 91 -1.14 -2.16 -3.16
N ASN A 92 -0.99 -3.39 -2.68
CA ASN A 92 -1.24 -4.60 -3.47
C ASN A 92 -1.47 -5.81 -2.56
N LEU A 93 -1.67 -6.99 -3.14
CA LEU A 93 -1.98 -8.22 -2.41
C LEU A 93 -0.87 -8.61 -1.41
N GLU A 94 0.40 -8.50 -1.83
CA GLU A 94 1.53 -8.79 -0.95
C GLU A 94 1.58 -7.82 0.24
N MET A 95 1.33 -6.53 0.00
CA MET A 95 1.24 -5.52 1.05
C MET A 95 0.04 -5.73 1.96
N LEU A 96 -1.07 -6.29 1.45
CA LEU A 96 -2.24 -6.62 2.26
C LEU A 96 -1.93 -7.74 3.26
N ALA A 97 -1.17 -8.75 2.84
CA ALA A 97 -0.66 -9.78 3.75
C ALA A 97 0.22 -9.17 4.86
N LEU A 98 1.12 -8.27 4.48
CA LEU A 98 1.97 -7.56 5.44
C LEU A 98 1.18 -6.62 6.36
N ALA A 99 0.15 -5.93 5.86
CA ALA A 99 -0.70 -5.04 6.65
C ALA A 99 -1.41 -5.79 7.77
N ARG A 100 -1.97 -6.97 7.49
CA ARG A 100 -2.60 -7.80 8.53
C ARG A 100 -1.61 -8.25 9.59
N ARG A 101 -0.39 -8.58 9.18
CA ARG A 101 0.67 -8.96 10.10
C ARG A 101 1.19 -7.77 10.91
N ALA A 102 1.36 -6.60 10.30
CA ALA A 102 1.69 -5.35 10.97
C ALA A 102 0.62 -4.96 12.00
N ARG A 103 -0.67 -5.08 11.64
CA ARG A 103 -1.81 -4.84 12.54
C ARG A 103 -1.68 -5.63 13.85
N SER A 104 -1.25 -6.89 13.78
CA SER A 104 -1.01 -7.70 14.98
C SER A 104 0.11 -7.16 15.89
N ALA A 105 1.12 -6.49 15.31
CA ALA A 105 2.22 -5.91 16.06
C ALA A 105 1.83 -4.63 16.82
N PHE A 106 0.86 -3.88 16.32
CA PHE A 106 0.34 -2.69 17.00
C PHE A 106 -0.64 -3.00 18.14
N GLN A 107 -0.91 -4.29 18.43
CA GLN A 107 -1.86 -4.74 19.46
C GLN A 107 -3.23 -4.04 19.37
N ALA A 108 -3.64 -3.70 18.15
CA ALA A 108 -4.73 -2.78 17.91
C ALA A 108 -5.58 -3.18 16.70
N THR A 109 -6.84 -2.72 16.70
CA THR A 109 -7.71 -2.70 15.54
C THR A 109 -7.37 -1.51 14.65
N VAL A 110 -6.18 -1.53 14.05
CA VAL A 110 -5.84 -0.53 13.03
C VAL A 110 -6.61 -0.85 11.74
N PRO A 111 -7.43 0.08 11.22
CA PRO A 111 -8.16 -0.11 9.97
C PRO A 111 -7.22 -0.29 8.78
N ILE A 112 -7.57 -1.18 7.87
CA ILE A 112 -6.79 -1.47 6.67
C ILE A 112 -7.57 -0.99 5.44
N VAL A 113 -6.93 -0.16 4.64
CA VAL A 113 -7.36 0.20 3.29
C VAL A 113 -6.57 -0.67 2.32
N TYR A 114 -7.27 -1.43 1.48
CA TYR A 114 -6.65 -2.16 0.40
C TYR A 114 -6.68 -1.29 -0.85
N GLU A 115 -5.52 -0.84 -1.30
CA GLU A 115 -5.38 -0.19 -2.60
C GLU A 115 -5.01 -1.25 -3.63
N CYS A 116 -5.83 -1.42 -4.66
CA CYS A 116 -5.58 -2.36 -5.74
C CYS A 116 -5.52 -1.61 -7.08
N LEU A 117 -4.31 -1.54 -7.63
CA LEU A 117 -4.01 -0.85 -8.89
C LEU A 117 -3.55 -1.80 -10.00
N ASP A 118 -3.37 -3.09 -9.67
CA ASP A 118 -3.00 -4.14 -10.61
C ASP A 118 -3.56 -5.48 -10.14
N ILE A 119 -4.10 -6.26 -11.08
CA ILE A 119 -4.60 -7.61 -10.85
C ILE A 119 -3.63 -8.58 -11.49
N HIS A 120 -2.92 -9.33 -10.65
CA HIS A 120 -1.91 -10.24 -11.12
C HIS A 120 -2.51 -11.37 -11.98
N ARG A 121 -1.94 -11.65 -13.16
CA ARG A 121 -2.44 -12.71 -14.09
C ARG A 121 -2.73 -14.09 -13.45
N LEU A 122 -2.06 -14.41 -12.35
CA LEU A 122 -2.27 -15.68 -11.63
C LEU A 122 -3.66 -15.78 -10.99
N VAL A 123 -4.21 -14.67 -10.47
CA VAL A 123 -5.57 -14.67 -9.89
C VAL A 123 -6.66 -14.74 -10.95
N LEU A 124 -6.32 -14.54 -12.23
CA LEU A 124 -7.23 -14.66 -13.37
C LEU A 124 -7.24 -16.06 -13.99
N ARG A 125 -6.44 -17.01 -13.48
CA ARG A 125 -6.45 -18.38 -13.97
C ARG A 125 -7.72 -19.12 -13.52
N ASP A 126 -8.22 -20.02 -14.36
CA ASP A 126 -9.39 -20.85 -14.04
C ASP A 126 -9.03 -22.19 -13.37
N ASP A 127 -7.74 -22.47 -13.23
CA ASP A 127 -7.24 -23.67 -12.58
C ASP A 127 -7.25 -23.57 -11.04
N PHE A 128 -6.86 -24.67 -10.41
CA PHE A 128 -6.76 -24.76 -8.95
C PHE A 128 -5.87 -23.66 -8.35
N LEU A 129 -4.76 -23.32 -9.02
CA LEU A 129 -3.85 -22.27 -8.57
C LEU A 129 -4.55 -20.90 -8.55
N GLY A 130 -5.27 -20.54 -9.61
CA GLY A 130 -6.03 -19.29 -9.64
C GLY A 130 -7.12 -19.23 -8.58
N LYS A 131 -7.86 -20.33 -8.38
CA LYS A 131 -8.88 -20.43 -7.32
C LYS A 131 -8.28 -20.29 -5.92
N ALA A 132 -7.14 -20.93 -5.66
CA ALA A 132 -6.42 -20.83 -4.39
C ALA A 132 -5.94 -19.39 -4.13
N MET A 133 -5.35 -18.73 -5.13
CA MET A 133 -4.91 -17.34 -5.03
C MET A 133 -6.08 -16.38 -4.76
N ARG A 134 -7.22 -16.57 -5.45
CA ARG A 134 -8.44 -15.80 -5.17
C ARG A 134 -8.98 -16.04 -3.77
N GLY A 135 -8.90 -17.28 -3.28
CA GLY A 135 -9.26 -17.63 -1.90
C GLY A 135 -8.36 -16.94 -0.87
N ALA A 136 -7.06 -16.92 -1.11
CA ALA A 136 -6.10 -16.21 -0.26
C ALA A 136 -6.37 -14.70 -0.24
N GLU A 137 -6.62 -14.09 -1.40
CA GLU A 137 -6.99 -12.67 -1.46
C GLU A 137 -8.27 -12.38 -0.68
N ARG A 138 -9.35 -13.16 -0.86
CA ARG A 138 -10.58 -13.01 -0.08
C ARG A 138 -10.33 -13.09 1.42
N TYR A 139 -9.57 -14.09 1.83
CA TYR A 139 -9.24 -14.26 3.24
C TYR A 139 -8.52 -13.04 3.78
N LEU A 140 -7.53 -12.51 3.04
CA LEU A 140 -6.76 -11.33 3.41
C LEU A 140 -7.62 -10.06 3.41
N ALA A 141 -8.55 -9.93 2.46
CA ALA A 141 -9.43 -8.78 2.28
C ALA A 141 -10.62 -8.73 3.26
N ARG A 142 -10.91 -9.81 3.99
CA ARG A 142 -12.12 -9.92 4.84
C ARG A 142 -12.30 -8.81 5.89
N ASP A 143 -11.19 -8.25 6.39
CA ASP A 143 -11.19 -7.21 7.43
C ASP A 143 -10.77 -5.82 6.87
N VAL A 144 -10.75 -5.68 5.54
CA VAL A 144 -10.48 -4.40 4.88
C VAL A 144 -11.71 -3.49 5.07
N MET A 145 -11.47 -2.23 5.41
CA MET A 145 -12.53 -1.24 5.60
C MET A 145 -12.85 -0.46 4.34
N LEU A 146 -11.92 -0.42 3.38
CA LEU A 146 -12.10 0.27 2.10
C LEU A 146 -11.23 -0.37 1.02
N LEU A 147 -11.82 -0.65 -0.14
CA LEU A 147 -11.08 -0.91 -1.38
C LEU A 147 -10.88 0.42 -2.11
N VAL A 148 -9.64 0.79 -2.40
CA VAL A 148 -9.32 1.88 -3.32
C VAL A 148 -8.85 1.29 -4.63
N THR A 149 -9.44 1.69 -5.76
CA THR A 149 -9.00 1.24 -7.08
C THR A 149 -9.03 2.37 -8.10
N SER A 150 -8.30 2.24 -9.19
CA SER A 150 -8.17 3.30 -10.21
C SER A 150 -9.11 3.16 -11.40
N SER A 151 -9.87 2.07 -11.49
CA SER A 151 -10.77 1.82 -12.61
C SER A 151 -12.02 1.03 -12.19
N PRO A 152 -13.23 1.42 -12.67
CA PRO A 152 -14.44 0.61 -12.50
C PRO A 152 -14.31 -0.80 -13.10
N ALA A 153 -13.43 -0.99 -14.08
CA ALA A 153 -13.19 -2.28 -14.71
C ALA A 153 -12.64 -3.32 -13.73
N PHE A 154 -11.83 -2.92 -12.75
CA PHE A 154 -11.35 -3.81 -11.70
C PHE A 154 -12.51 -4.36 -10.87
N ILE A 155 -13.50 -3.52 -10.60
CA ILE A 155 -14.69 -3.92 -9.84
C ILE A 155 -15.55 -4.87 -10.68
N ALA A 156 -15.91 -4.43 -11.89
CA ALA A 156 -16.85 -5.13 -12.76
C ALA A 156 -16.35 -6.49 -13.23
N ASN A 157 -15.04 -6.64 -13.48
CA ASN A 157 -14.46 -7.82 -14.11
C ASN A 157 -13.72 -8.75 -13.13
N TYR A 158 -13.48 -8.32 -11.89
CA TYR A 158 -12.72 -9.12 -10.93
C TYR A 158 -13.31 -9.13 -9.53
N PHE A 159 -13.36 -7.98 -8.85
CA PHE A 159 -13.77 -7.97 -7.43
C PHE A 159 -15.21 -8.43 -7.24
N LYS A 160 -16.14 -7.94 -8.08
CA LYS A 160 -17.56 -8.29 -8.00
C LYS A 160 -17.84 -9.72 -8.50
N PRO A 161 -17.39 -10.16 -9.70
CA PRO A 161 -17.68 -11.51 -10.20
C PRO A 161 -17.16 -12.64 -9.31
N PHE A 162 -16.00 -12.45 -8.68
CA PHE A 162 -15.39 -13.46 -7.82
C PHE A 162 -15.67 -13.26 -6.32
N GLY A 163 -16.45 -12.23 -5.95
CA GLY A 163 -16.77 -11.93 -4.55
C GLY A 163 -15.54 -11.68 -3.68
N GLN A 164 -14.56 -10.94 -4.22
CA GLN A 164 -13.24 -10.81 -3.60
C GLN A 164 -13.22 -9.92 -2.36
N ILE A 165 -14.16 -8.97 -2.27
CA ILE A 165 -14.20 -7.99 -1.18
C ILE A 165 -15.64 -7.57 -0.90
N ALA A 166 -15.96 -7.35 0.38
CA ALA A 166 -17.26 -6.84 0.83
C ALA A 166 -17.19 -5.37 1.29
N ALA A 167 -15.97 -4.80 1.39
CA ALA A 167 -15.76 -3.42 1.80
C ALA A 167 -16.34 -2.44 0.76
N PRO A 168 -16.73 -1.23 1.19
CA PRO A 168 -17.00 -0.13 0.26
C PRO A 168 -15.84 0.09 -0.71
N VAL A 169 -16.15 0.59 -1.90
CA VAL A 169 -15.16 0.85 -2.95
C VAL A 169 -15.09 2.34 -3.23
N GLU A 170 -13.88 2.88 -3.19
CA GLU A 170 -13.57 4.25 -3.60
C GLU A 170 -12.77 4.22 -4.91
N LEU A 171 -13.24 5.01 -5.88
CA LEU A 171 -12.54 5.15 -7.15
C LEU A 171 -11.57 6.33 -7.06
N LEU A 172 -10.27 6.02 -7.04
CA LEU A 172 -9.21 7.02 -7.08
C LEU A 172 -8.35 6.79 -8.32
N GLU A 173 -8.66 7.53 -9.37
CA GLU A 173 -7.97 7.43 -10.65
C GLU A 173 -6.47 7.71 -10.51
N ASN A 174 -5.65 6.93 -11.20
CA ASN A 174 -4.19 7.12 -11.22
C ASN A 174 -3.80 8.22 -12.21
N LYS A 175 -4.27 9.44 -11.96
CA LYS A 175 -3.95 10.62 -12.76
C LYS A 175 -2.64 11.27 -12.27
N TYR A 176 -2.03 12.06 -13.14
CA TYR A 176 -0.97 12.96 -12.73
C TYR A 176 -1.53 13.93 -11.69
N PHE A 177 -0.76 14.19 -10.64
CA PHE A 177 -1.13 15.09 -9.55
C PHE A 177 0.04 16.01 -9.28
N GLU A 178 -0.22 17.30 -9.28
CA GLU A 178 0.73 18.35 -8.94
C GLU A 178 0.05 19.24 -7.89
N PRO A 179 0.57 19.29 -6.64
CA PRO A 179 0.02 20.20 -5.65
C PRO A 179 0.28 21.62 -6.12
N ALA A 180 -0.78 22.44 -6.18
CA ALA A 180 -0.62 23.85 -6.47
C ALA A 180 0.38 24.46 -5.47
N ALA A 181 1.38 25.18 -5.96
CA ALA A 181 2.23 25.97 -5.10
C ALA A 181 1.32 26.97 -4.37
N VAL A 182 1.12 26.77 -3.07
CA VAL A 182 0.57 27.82 -2.23
C VAL A 182 1.67 28.87 -2.18
N ALA A 183 1.55 29.90 -3.02
CA ALA A 183 2.37 31.09 -2.87
C ALA A 183 2.21 31.54 -1.41
N LEU A 184 3.30 31.55 -0.66
CA LEU A 184 3.33 32.25 0.61
C LEU A 184 2.92 33.68 0.30
N ASP A 185 1.80 34.13 0.85
CA ASP A 185 1.26 35.45 0.63
C ASP A 185 2.32 36.47 1.08
N ASP A 186 2.94 37.18 0.13
CA ASP A 186 3.95 38.23 0.38
C ASP A 186 3.40 39.41 1.19
N ARG A 187 2.14 39.33 1.67
CA ARG A 187 1.47 40.34 2.50
C ARG A 187 1.86 40.34 3.97
N MET A 188 2.81 39.51 4.40
CA MET A 188 3.37 39.57 5.76
C MET A 188 4.71 40.33 5.87
N VAL A 189 5.12 41.04 4.81
CA VAL A 189 6.27 41.98 4.85
C VAL A 189 5.81 43.39 4.47
N ALA A 190 4.83 43.92 5.21
CA ALA A 190 4.56 45.36 5.30
C ALA A 190 3.70 45.63 6.53
N ASP A 191 4.37 45.87 7.66
CA ASP A 191 4.15 46.95 8.64
C ASP A 191 4.71 46.59 10.03
#